data_AF-A0A382KKS6-F1
#
_entry.id   AF-A0A382KKS6-F1
#
_cell.length_a   1.000
_cell.length_b   1.000
_cell.length_c   1.000
_cell.angle_alpha   90.00
_cell.angle_beta   90.00
_cell.angle_gamma   90.00
#
_symmetry.space_group_name_H-M   'P 1'
#
loop_
_entity.id
_entity.type
_entity.pdbx_description
1 polymer ?
#
loop_
_entity_poly.entity_id
_entity_poly.type
_entity_poly.pdbx_seq_one_letter_code
_entity_poly.pdbx_strand_id
1 'polypeptide(L)'
;MKEVRIINMITIMKLWKPLLWAVLLAFPVYFSAEEAEVNEEQLRLLDALPPDQKGRVLAKMQLATDLESEIDATFKTAPTALKRPKEIVRTEKEEREYKKESRNWIYGYEIFDQSPTTFVTGTEDIPVPEDYLLGPGDKLKIELFGTKYTTVSQYINRSGSITIPQYGPIGIAGLTLSEAKKLISKKISEALIGTEIFLSLGEFRSINIFILGSAYQPGSYTVSSLSTV
;
A
#
# COMPACT_ATOMS: atom_id res chain seq x y z
N MET A 1 41.08 -60.51 21.05
CA MET A 1 41.48 -59.68 19.89
C MET A 1 40.25 -59.02 19.29
N LYS A 2 40.38 -57.72 19.00
CA LYS A 2 39.53 -56.82 18.18
C LYS A 2 38.79 -55.75 18.96
N GLU A 3 39.50 -54.65 19.18
CA GLU A 3 38.92 -53.33 19.42
C GLU A 3 38.18 -52.84 18.18
N VAL A 4 36.98 -52.29 18.38
CA VAL A 4 36.19 -51.65 17.33
C VAL A 4 36.34 -50.14 17.50
N ARG A 5 37.09 -49.51 16.59
CA ARG A 5 37.28 -48.06 16.53
C ARG A 5 35.99 -47.38 16.09
N ILE A 6 35.42 -46.55 16.97
CA ILE A 6 34.32 -45.63 16.65
C ILE A 6 34.91 -44.45 15.86
N ILE A 7 34.52 -44.34 14.58
CA ILE A 7 34.95 -43.26 13.70
C ILE A 7 34.04 -42.05 13.97
N ASN A 8 34.66 -40.91 14.28
CA ASN A 8 33.99 -39.67 14.67
C ASN A 8 33.21 -39.07 13.47
N MET A 9 31.92 -38.78 13.67
CA MET A 9 30.98 -38.29 12.63
C MET A 9 31.43 -36.97 11.99
N ILE A 10 32.23 -36.17 12.71
CA ILE A 10 32.81 -34.91 12.25
C ILE A 10 33.81 -35.13 11.09
N THR A 11 34.49 -36.27 11.04
CA THR A 11 35.45 -36.60 9.97
C THR A 11 34.74 -36.95 8.66
N ILE A 12 33.55 -37.57 8.74
CA ILE A 12 32.75 -37.95 7.56
C ILE A 12 32.16 -36.70 6.89
N MET A 13 31.66 -35.74 7.68
CA MET A 13 31.14 -34.46 7.16
C MET A 13 32.22 -33.59 6.49
N LYS A 14 33.50 -33.74 6.85
CA LYS A 14 34.59 -32.95 6.28
C LYS A 14 35.01 -33.44 4.88
N LEU A 15 34.75 -34.72 4.57
CA LEU A 15 35.13 -35.34 3.29
C LEU A 15 34.15 -35.06 2.14
N TRP A 16 32.88 -34.71 2.42
CA TRP A 16 31.85 -34.52 1.38
C TRP A 16 31.63 -33.07 0.95
N LYS A 17 32.21 -32.10 1.67
CA LYS A 17 32.15 -30.66 1.31
C LYS A 17 32.65 -30.34 -0.11
N PRO A 18 33.77 -30.89 -0.62
CA PRO A 18 34.20 -30.60 -1.98
C PRO A 18 33.31 -31.25 -3.05
N LEU A 19 32.62 -32.35 -2.71
CA LEU A 19 31.72 -33.06 -3.62
C LEU A 19 30.39 -32.31 -3.79
N LEU A 20 29.91 -31.64 -2.74
CA LEU A 20 28.77 -30.72 -2.79
C LEU A 20 29.03 -29.49 -3.67
N TRP A 21 30.24 -28.92 -3.65
CA TRP A 21 30.59 -27.81 -4.54
C TRP A 21 30.70 -28.23 -6.01
N ALA A 22 31.17 -29.46 -6.28
CA ALA A 22 31.24 -29.98 -7.64
C ALA A 22 29.84 -30.21 -8.25
N VAL A 23 28.86 -30.62 -7.45
CA VAL A 23 27.46 -30.78 -7.90
C VAL A 23 26.78 -29.43 -8.14
N LEU A 24 27.11 -28.39 -7.36
CA LEU A 24 26.56 -27.05 -7.54
C LEU A 24 27.09 -26.35 -8.81
N LEU A 25 28.26 -26.75 -9.31
CA LEU A 25 28.83 -26.24 -10.57
C LEU A 25 28.32 -26.94 -11.83
N ALA A 26 27.64 -28.09 -11.69
CA ALA A 26 27.11 -28.87 -12.80
C ALA A 26 25.61 -28.64 -13.06
N PHE A 27 24.92 -27.87 -12.22
CA PHE A 27 23.57 -27.41 -12.48
C PHE A 27 23.63 -26.06 -13.18
N PRO A 28 23.40 -25.96 -14.50
CA PRO A 28 23.11 -24.67 -15.09
C PRO A 28 21.87 -24.14 -14.38
N VAL A 29 22.03 -23.01 -13.69
CA VAL A 29 20.90 -22.21 -13.24
C VAL A 29 20.18 -21.78 -14.51
N TYR A 30 19.09 -22.48 -14.83
CA TYR A 30 18.13 -22.01 -15.81
C TYR A 30 17.47 -20.77 -15.21
N PHE A 31 18.11 -19.63 -15.40
CA PHE A 31 17.45 -18.34 -15.25
C PHE A 31 16.61 -18.15 -16.51
N SER A 32 15.35 -18.56 -16.45
CA SER A 32 14.37 -18.12 -17.45
C SER A 32 14.15 -16.63 -17.23
N ALA A 33 14.80 -15.82 -18.07
CA ALA A 33 14.32 -14.48 -18.34
C ALA A 33 13.00 -14.66 -19.12
N GLU A 34 11.89 -14.34 -18.47
CA GLU A 34 10.60 -14.21 -19.13
C GLU A 34 10.67 -12.91 -19.94
N GLU A 35 11.24 -12.99 -21.15
CA GLU A 35 11.13 -11.93 -22.14
C GLU A 35 9.65 -11.76 -22.47
N ALA A 36 9.14 -10.53 -22.33
CA ALA A 36 7.79 -10.19 -22.72
C ALA A 36 7.58 -10.61 -24.18
N GLU A 37 6.83 -11.69 -24.40
CA GLU A 37 6.54 -12.21 -25.73
C GLU A 37 5.78 -11.12 -26.51
N VAL A 38 6.45 -10.54 -27.52
CA VAL A 38 5.77 -9.76 -28.54
C VAL A 38 4.83 -10.73 -29.25
N ASN A 39 3.52 -10.54 -29.08
CA ASN A 39 2.48 -11.41 -29.63
C ASN A 39 2.75 -11.64 -31.13
N GLU A 40 2.76 -12.89 -31.60
CA GLU A 40 3.10 -13.26 -32.98
C GLU A 40 2.27 -12.49 -34.03
N GLU A 41 1.04 -12.12 -33.66
CA GLU A 41 0.16 -11.30 -34.50
C GLU A 41 0.68 -9.86 -34.67
N GLN A 42 1.30 -9.29 -33.64
CA GLN A 42 1.90 -7.96 -33.66
C GLN A 42 3.15 -7.91 -34.56
N LEU A 43 3.95 -8.98 -34.55
CA LEU A 43 5.12 -9.13 -35.44
C LEU A 43 4.70 -9.21 -36.92
N ARG A 44 3.64 -9.95 -37.22
CA ARG A 44 3.09 -10.03 -38.58
C ARG A 44 2.56 -8.69 -39.09
N LEU A 45 1.89 -7.93 -38.23
CA LEU A 45 1.38 -6.60 -38.55
C LEU A 45 2.52 -5.60 -38.81
N LEU A 46 3.62 -5.70 -38.05
CA LEU A 46 4.82 -4.89 -38.26
C LEU A 46 5.52 -5.20 -39.58
N ASP A 47 5.51 -6.45 -40.02
CA ASP A 47 6.12 -6.87 -41.29
C ASP A 47 5.29 -6.49 -42.52
N ALA A 48 3.97 -6.31 -42.37
CA ALA A 48 3.09 -5.85 -43.43
C ALA A 48 3.16 -4.33 -43.70
N LEU A 49 3.87 -3.56 -42.87
CA LEU A 49 3.95 -2.11 -42.98
C LEU A 49 5.04 -1.64 -43.96
N PRO A 50 4.78 -0.56 -44.73
CA PRO A 50 5.82 0.14 -45.48
C PRO A 50 7.02 0.55 -44.60
N PRO A 51 8.26 0.52 -45.13
CA PRO A 51 9.49 0.73 -44.35
C PRO A 51 9.57 2.11 -43.69
N ASP A 52 8.93 3.12 -44.26
CA ASP A 52 8.81 4.48 -43.73
C ASP A 52 7.89 4.58 -42.50
N GLN A 53 6.91 3.67 -42.37
CA GLN A 53 5.99 3.61 -41.23
C GLN A 53 6.43 2.63 -40.15
N LYS A 54 7.13 1.55 -40.53
CA LYS A 54 7.56 0.48 -39.61
C LYS A 54 8.34 1.01 -38.41
N GLY A 55 9.31 1.90 -38.63
CA GLY A 55 10.11 2.48 -37.56
C GLY A 55 9.30 3.34 -36.57
N ARG A 56 8.30 4.07 -37.06
CA ARG A 56 7.42 4.91 -36.21
C ARG A 56 6.48 4.08 -35.36
N VAL A 57 5.97 2.99 -35.92
CA VAL A 57 5.08 2.06 -35.20
C VAL A 57 5.86 1.27 -34.15
N LEU A 58 7.06 0.79 -34.49
CA LEU A 58 7.93 0.10 -33.55
C LEU A 58 8.29 0.98 -32.34
N ALA A 59 8.65 2.25 -32.58
CA ALA A 59 8.93 3.19 -31.50
C ALA A 59 7.71 3.44 -30.59
N LYS A 60 6.50 3.50 -31.16
CA LYS A 60 5.26 3.63 -30.37
C LYS A 60 4.93 2.37 -29.58
N MET A 61 5.18 1.20 -30.15
CA MET A 61 4.98 -0.09 -29.48
C MET A 61 5.93 -0.24 -28.30
N GLN A 62 7.22 0.07 -28.50
CA GLN A 62 8.20 0.07 -27.41
C GLN A 62 7.79 1.01 -26.28
N LEU A 63 7.38 2.24 -26.60
CA LEU A 63 6.87 3.20 -25.61
C LEU A 63 5.64 2.64 -24.87
N ALA A 64 4.71 2.02 -25.59
CA ALA A 64 3.53 1.42 -24.98
C ALA A 64 3.89 0.27 -24.03
N THR A 65 4.80 -0.60 -24.41
CA THR A 65 5.28 -1.72 -23.58
C THR A 65 6.04 -1.22 -22.35
N ASP A 66 6.90 -0.21 -22.51
CA ASP A 66 7.62 0.41 -21.40
C ASP A 66 6.64 1.04 -20.41
N LEU A 67 5.65 1.80 -20.90
CA LEU A 67 4.61 2.43 -20.08
C LEU A 67 3.75 1.37 -19.37
N GLU A 68 3.39 0.29 -20.06
CA GLU A 68 2.64 -0.82 -19.47
C GLU A 68 3.44 -1.48 -18.34
N SER A 69 4.75 -1.67 -18.52
CA SER A 69 5.63 -2.21 -17.47
C SER A 69 5.76 -1.28 -16.25
N GLU A 70 5.82 0.04 -16.47
CA GLU A 70 5.88 1.05 -15.40
C GLU A 70 4.56 1.11 -14.62
N ILE A 71 3.43 1.03 -15.31
CA ILE A 71 2.09 0.93 -14.72
C ILE A 71 1.99 -0.34 -13.86
N ASP A 72 2.40 -1.49 -14.40
CA ASP A 72 2.38 -2.78 -13.70
C ASP A 72 3.25 -2.77 -12.44
N ALA A 73 4.45 -2.18 -12.53
CA ALA A 73 5.35 -2.00 -11.40
C ALA A 73 4.74 -1.09 -10.33
N THR A 74 4.07 -0.01 -10.73
CA THR A 74 3.38 0.91 -9.83
C THR A 74 2.23 0.22 -9.09
N PHE A 75 1.41 -0.56 -9.79
CA PHE A 75 0.30 -1.30 -9.17
C PHE A 75 0.76 -2.47 -8.28
N LYS A 76 1.89 -3.13 -8.60
CA LYS A 76 2.48 -4.17 -7.73
C LYS A 76 3.15 -3.59 -6.49
N THR A 77 3.67 -2.37 -6.55
CA THR A 77 4.37 -1.70 -5.45
C THR A 77 3.44 -0.95 -4.51
N ALA A 78 2.24 -0.54 -4.95
CA ALA A 78 1.21 0.02 -4.09
C ALA A 78 0.67 -1.09 -3.14
N PRO A 79 1.06 -1.14 -1.86
CA PRO A 79 0.62 -2.17 -0.94
C PRO A 79 -0.77 -1.76 -0.41
N THR A 80 -1.78 -1.68 -1.27
CA THR A 80 -3.11 -1.20 -0.83
C THR A 80 -3.81 -2.21 0.08
N ALA A 81 -3.40 -3.48 0.05
CA ALA A 81 -3.95 -4.53 0.90
C ALA A 81 -2.85 -5.15 1.76
N LEU A 82 -2.91 -4.89 3.06
CA LEU A 82 -2.19 -5.71 4.03
C LEU A 82 -2.64 -7.16 3.83
N LYS A 83 -1.68 -8.07 3.65
CA LYS A 83 -2.00 -9.49 3.65
C LYS A 83 -2.63 -9.82 5.00
N ARG A 84 -3.91 -10.20 4.98
CA ARG A 84 -4.61 -10.70 6.16
C ARG A 84 -3.68 -11.71 6.84
N PRO A 85 -3.34 -11.53 8.13
CA PRO A 85 -2.54 -12.52 8.83
C PRO A 85 -3.25 -13.87 8.68
N LYS A 86 -2.52 -14.87 8.16
CA LYS A 86 -3.10 -16.21 7.98
C LYS A 86 -3.57 -16.70 9.34
N GLU A 87 -4.78 -17.24 9.37
CA GLU A 87 -5.28 -17.93 10.55
C GLU A 87 -4.27 -19.02 10.94
N ILE A 88 -3.83 -19.01 12.20
CA ILE A 88 -2.89 -20.02 12.70
C ILE A 88 -3.70 -21.30 12.90
N VAL A 89 -3.94 -22.03 11.81
CA VAL A 89 -4.59 -23.34 11.83
C VAL A 89 -3.58 -24.33 12.42
N ARG A 90 -3.74 -24.62 13.71
CA ARG A 90 -2.91 -25.62 14.41
C ARG A 90 -3.44 -27.02 14.13
N THR A 91 -2.54 -27.97 13.91
CA THR A 91 -2.89 -29.38 13.88
C THR A 91 -3.28 -29.86 15.29
N GLU A 92 -4.09 -30.91 15.42
CA GLU A 92 -4.52 -31.47 16.72
C GLU A 92 -3.35 -31.80 17.67
N LYS A 93 -2.17 -32.14 17.12
CA LYS A 93 -0.95 -32.38 17.91
C LYS A 93 -0.37 -31.08 18.47
N GLU A 94 -0.31 -30.04 17.66
CA GLU A 94 0.22 -28.72 18.01
C GLU A 94 -0.70 -28.00 18.98
N GLU A 95 -2.02 -28.15 18.85
CA GLU A 95 -2.99 -27.58 19.79
C GLU A 95 -2.88 -28.20 21.19
N ARG A 96 -2.63 -29.52 21.27
CA ARG A 96 -2.41 -30.21 22.55
C ARG A 96 -1.13 -29.74 23.25
N GLU A 97 -0.08 -29.48 22.48
CA GLU A 97 1.19 -28.97 22.98
C GLU A 97 1.05 -27.52 23.46
N TYR A 98 0.40 -26.67 22.65
CA TYR A 98 0.05 -25.30 23.02
C TYR A 98 -0.76 -25.23 24.33
N LYS A 99 -1.82 -26.04 24.47
CA LYS A 99 -2.63 -26.12 25.70
C LYS A 99 -1.84 -26.61 26.91
N LYS A 100 -0.78 -27.40 26.70
CA LYS A 100 0.07 -27.88 27.79
C LYS A 100 0.98 -26.78 28.30
N GLU A 101 1.55 -25.99 27.40
CA GLU A 101 2.45 -24.86 27.71
C GLU A 101 1.68 -23.65 28.24
N SER A 102 0.52 -23.34 27.66
CA SER A 102 -0.33 -22.19 28.06
C SER A 102 -0.92 -22.32 29.47
N ARG A 103 -0.91 -23.52 30.08
CA ARG A 103 -1.34 -23.70 31.49
C ARG A 103 -0.47 -22.93 32.50
N ASN A 104 0.78 -22.63 32.16
CA ASN A 104 1.69 -21.88 33.03
C ASN A 104 1.83 -20.41 32.63
N TRP A 105 1.05 -19.98 31.63
CA TRP A 105 1.07 -18.64 31.11
C TRP A 105 0.15 -17.74 31.97
N ILE A 106 0.63 -16.56 32.36
CA ILE A 106 -0.21 -15.44 32.82
C ILE A 106 -1.41 -15.22 31.88
N TYR A 107 -2.62 -15.31 32.44
CA TYR A 107 -3.86 -15.05 31.70
C TYR A 107 -3.76 -13.78 30.83
N GLY A 108 -4.07 -13.92 29.55
CA GLY A 108 -4.12 -12.80 28.61
C GLY A 108 -2.81 -12.44 27.90
N TYR A 109 -1.64 -13.07 28.19
CA TYR A 109 -0.46 -12.75 27.36
C TYR A 109 -0.65 -13.20 25.88
N GLU A 110 -1.58 -14.13 25.58
CA GLU A 110 -1.92 -14.59 24.22
C GLU A 110 -2.55 -13.50 23.32
N ILE A 111 -3.07 -12.44 23.95
CA ILE A 111 -3.61 -11.25 23.28
C ILE A 111 -2.47 -10.45 22.62
N PHE A 112 -1.23 -10.56 23.12
CA PHE A 112 -0.08 -9.82 22.60
C PHE A 112 0.70 -10.59 21.51
N ASP A 113 0.55 -11.91 21.42
CA ASP A 113 1.11 -12.72 20.34
C ASP A 113 0.54 -12.32 18.97
N GLN A 114 -0.68 -11.77 18.98
CA GLN A 114 -1.42 -11.34 17.82
C GLN A 114 -1.48 -9.81 17.77
N SER A 115 -0.32 -9.17 17.55
CA SER A 115 -0.27 -7.72 17.36
C SER A 115 -1.23 -7.30 16.24
N PRO A 116 -2.25 -6.45 16.50
CA PRO A 116 -3.17 -6.02 15.46
C PRO A 116 -2.36 -5.31 14.39
N THR A 117 -2.42 -5.86 13.17
CA THR A 117 -1.85 -5.25 11.99
C THR A 117 -2.66 -3.99 11.72
N THR A 118 -2.05 -2.82 11.89
CA THR A 118 -2.68 -1.53 11.55
C THR A 118 -3.10 -1.57 10.09
N PHE A 119 -4.34 -1.19 9.75
CA PHE A 119 -4.82 -1.15 8.36
C PHE A 119 -4.36 0.08 7.58
N VAL A 120 -3.53 0.93 8.19
CA VAL A 120 -3.08 2.19 7.59
C VAL A 120 -1.84 1.94 6.74
N THR A 121 -2.03 1.67 5.45
CA THR A 121 -0.97 1.82 4.45
C THR A 121 -1.25 3.10 3.65
N GLY A 122 -0.33 4.07 3.70
CA GLY A 122 -0.31 5.27 2.85
C GLY A 122 -1.60 6.10 2.84
N THR A 123 -1.76 7.03 3.79
CA THR A 123 -2.90 7.98 3.80
C THR A 123 -2.79 9.11 2.77
N GLU A 124 -1.78 9.08 1.90
CA GLU A 124 -1.44 10.21 1.02
C GLU A 124 -1.81 9.97 -0.46
N ASP A 125 -1.88 8.70 -0.90
CA ASP A 125 -2.04 8.35 -2.34
C ASP A 125 -3.44 7.83 -2.71
N ILE A 126 -4.41 7.86 -1.79
CA ILE A 126 -5.75 7.35 -2.06
C ILE A 126 -6.62 8.47 -2.66
N PRO A 127 -7.24 8.25 -3.84
CA PRO A 127 -8.18 9.21 -4.38
C PRO A 127 -9.39 9.36 -3.45
N VAL A 128 -9.66 10.60 -3.06
CA VAL A 128 -10.73 10.93 -2.10
C VAL A 128 -12.03 11.19 -2.87
N PRO A 129 -13.14 10.51 -2.52
CA PRO A 129 -14.41 10.74 -3.18
C PRO A 129 -15.03 12.08 -2.75
N GLU A 130 -15.88 12.65 -3.61
CA GLU A 130 -16.48 13.98 -3.37
C GLU A 130 -17.46 14.02 -2.18
N ASP A 131 -18.01 12.87 -1.81
CA ASP A 131 -18.94 12.67 -0.70
C ASP A 131 -18.24 12.45 0.65
N TYR A 132 -16.91 12.52 0.68
CA TYR A 132 -16.14 12.40 1.91
C TYR A 132 -16.54 13.48 2.92
N LEU A 133 -16.92 13.05 4.12
CA LEU A 133 -17.33 13.93 5.21
C LEU A 133 -16.12 14.50 5.95
N LEU A 134 -15.92 15.81 5.83
CA LEU A 134 -14.79 16.49 6.44
C LEU A 134 -14.92 16.54 7.96
N GLY A 135 -13.81 16.28 8.65
CA GLY A 135 -13.74 16.32 10.11
C GLY A 135 -12.43 16.86 10.65
N PRO A 136 -12.37 17.15 11.97
CA PRO A 136 -11.13 17.57 12.61
C PRO A 136 -10.00 16.57 12.39
N GLY A 137 -8.80 17.08 12.11
CA GLY A 137 -7.61 16.27 11.81
C GLY A 137 -7.36 16.04 10.33
N ASP A 138 -8.33 16.30 9.46
CA ASP A 138 -8.13 16.29 8.01
C ASP A 138 -7.27 17.49 7.56
N LYS A 139 -6.45 17.32 6.53
CA LYS A 139 -5.58 18.35 5.95
C LYS A 139 -6.06 18.71 4.55
N LEU A 140 -6.48 19.94 4.38
CA LEU A 140 -6.92 20.46 3.09
C LEU A 140 -5.80 21.24 2.42
N LYS A 141 -5.64 21.01 1.12
CA LYS A 141 -4.81 21.80 0.23
C LYS A 141 -5.71 22.71 -0.59
N ILE A 142 -5.46 24.00 -0.50
CA ILE A 142 -6.23 25.06 -1.15
C ILE A 142 -5.28 25.78 -2.09
N GLU A 143 -5.64 25.82 -3.36
CA GLU A 143 -4.89 26.50 -4.40
C GLU A 143 -5.77 27.62 -4.97
N LEU A 144 -5.28 28.84 -4.84
CA LEU A 144 -5.89 30.06 -5.35
C LEU A 144 -5.16 30.45 -6.63
N PHE A 145 -5.90 30.70 -7.71
CA PHE A 145 -5.35 31.12 -9.00
C PHE A 145 -6.24 32.20 -9.65
N GLY A 146 -5.67 32.97 -10.58
CA GLY A 146 -6.29 34.17 -11.14
C GLY A 146 -5.44 35.40 -10.85
N THR A 147 -5.90 36.29 -9.98
CA THR A 147 -5.18 37.54 -9.65
C THR A 147 -3.86 37.28 -8.93
N LYS A 148 -3.82 36.29 -8.05
CA LYS A 148 -2.61 35.90 -7.32
C LYS A 148 -2.60 34.39 -7.15
N TYR A 149 -1.44 33.78 -7.44
CA TYR A 149 -1.22 32.38 -7.15
C TYR A 149 -0.84 32.21 -5.68
N THR A 150 -1.58 31.40 -4.93
CA THR A 150 -1.28 31.11 -3.53
C THR A 150 -1.75 29.70 -3.17
N THR A 151 -0.86 28.91 -2.61
CA THR A 151 -1.16 27.56 -2.10
C THR A 151 -1.12 27.58 -0.58
N VAL A 152 -2.14 27.02 0.04
CA VAL A 152 -2.30 26.96 1.50
C VAL A 152 -2.67 25.53 1.88
N SER A 153 -1.91 24.93 2.79
CA SER A 153 -2.20 23.61 3.33
C SER A 153 -2.49 23.71 4.82
N GLN A 154 -3.72 23.45 5.24
CA GLN A 154 -4.17 23.68 6.62
C GLN A 154 -4.98 22.50 7.13
N TYR A 155 -4.78 22.18 8.41
CA TYR A 155 -5.58 21.19 9.12
C TYR A 155 -6.93 21.78 9.57
N ILE A 156 -7.97 20.96 9.51
CA ILE A 156 -9.26 21.26 10.14
C ILE A 156 -9.05 21.20 11.66
N ASN A 157 -9.26 22.34 12.31
CA ASN A 157 -9.07 22.46 13.74
C ASN A 157 -10.17 21.69 14.51
N ARG A 158 -9.98 21.53 15.83
CA ARG A 158 -10.98 20.85 16.69
C ARG A 158 -12.32 21.59 16.79
N SER A 159 -12.38 22.88 16.44
CA SER A 159 -13.64 23.61 16.33
C SER A 159 -14.32 23.43 14.96
N GLY A 160 -13.78 22.57 14.09
CA GLY A 160 -14.35 22.23 12.79
C GLY A 160 -14.20 23.32 11.73
N SER A 161 -13.23 24.21 11.90
CA SER A 161 -12.94 25.33 11.00
C SER A 161 -11.53 25.26 10.44
N ILE A 162 -11.32 25.91 9.30
CA ILE A 162 -9.98 26.12 8.73
C ILE A 162 -9.70 27.61 8.69
N THR A 163 -8.46 27.97 8.95
CA THR A 163 -8.01 29.36 8.85
C THR A 163 -7.27 29.54 7.54
N ILE A 164 -7.86 30.30 6.62
CA ILE A 164 -7.20 30.70 5.38
C ILE A 164 -6.59 32.09 5.62
N PRO A 165 -5.29 32.28 5.36
CA PRO A 165 -4.67 33.61 5.45
C PRO A 165 -5.46 34.63 4.61
N GLN A 166 -5.69 35.82 5.16
CA GLN A 166 -6.46 36.92 4.57
C GLN A 166 -7.99 36.76 4.54
N TYR A 167 -8.55 35.55 4.70
CA TYR A 167 -10.01 35.30 4.67
C TYR A 167 -10.60 34.82 5.99
N GLY A 168 -9.74 34.56 6.99
CA GLY A 168 -10.13 34.20 8.34
C GLY A 168 -10.62 32.75 8.47
N PRO A 169 -11.28 32.41 9.60
CA PRO A 169 -11.79 31.08 9.85
C PRO A 169 -13.08 30.79 9.05
N ILE A 170 -13.18 29.58 8.51
CA ILE A 170 -14.34 29.07 7.78
C ILE A 170 -14.71 27.70 8.37
N GLY A 171 -15.95 27.57 8.87
CA GLY A 171 -16.47 26.30 9.39
C GLY A 171 -16.83 25.34 8.26
N ILE A 172 -16.25 24.14 8.27
CA ILE A 172 -16.44 23.13 7.21
C ILE A 172 -16.60 21.71 7.74
N ALA A 173 -16.43 21.47 9.04
CA ALA A 173 -16.64 20.14 9.61
C ALA A 173 -18.10 19.71 9.46
N GLY A 174 -18.30 18.45 9.11
CA GLY A 174 -19.61 17.88 8.83
C GLY A 174 -20.17 18.21 7.44
N LEU A 175 -19.42 18.95 6.61
CA LEU A 175 -19.72 19.10 5.18
C LEU A 175 -18.99 18.02 4.38
N THR A 176 -19.59 17.64 3.26
CA THR A 176 -18.89 16.85 2.24
C THR A 176 -17.81 17.69 1.56
N LEU A 177 -16.80 17.05 0.96
CA LEU A 177 -15.75 17.73 0.20
C LEU A 177 -16.35 18.63 -0.91
N SER A 178 -17.38 18.15 -1.60
CA SER A 178 -18.09 18.91 -2.65
C SER A 178 -18.78 20.16 -2.09
N GLU A 179 -19.45 20.04 -0.93
CA GLU A 179 -20.10 21.18 -0.26
C GLU A 179 -19.09 22.20 0.26
N ALA A 180 -17.99 21.74 0.84
CA ALA A 180 -16.91 22.60 1.32
C ALA A 180 -16.26 23.38 0.17
N LYS A 181 -16.03 22.73 -0.99
CA LYS A 181 -15.53 23.39 -2.21
C LYS A 181 -16.46 24.52 -2.65
N LYS A 182 -17.78 24.27 -2.69
CA LYS A 182 -18.79 25.29 -3.04
C LYS A 182 -18.80 26.45 -2.05
N LEU A 183 -18.77 26.16 -0.76
CA LEU A 183 -18.80 27.18 0.30
C LEU A 183 -17.56 28.07 0.26
N ILE A 184 -16.38 27.47 0.20
CA ILE A 184 -15.10 28.21 0.16
C ILE A 184 -15.00 29.01 -1.15
N SER A 185 -15.38 28.40 -2.29
CA SER A 185 -15.40 29.07 -3.59
C SER A 185 -16.28 30.32 -3.55
N LYS A 186 -17.51 30.20 -3.04
CA LYS A 186 -18.43 31.33 -2.89
C LYS A 186 -17.82 32.43 -2.02
N LYS A 187 -17.35 32.10 -0.81
CA LYS A 187 -16.83 33.09 0.15
C LYS A 187 -15.61 33.86 -0.37
N ILE A 188 -14.73 33.20 -1.11
CA ILE A 188 -13.53 33.85 -1.67
C ILE A 188 -13.89 34.62 -2.93
N SER A 189 -14.80 34.13 -3.79
CA SER A 189 -15.25 34.88 -4.98
C SER A 189 -15.94 36.20 -4.61
N GLU A 190 -16.64 36.25 -3.48
CA GLU A 190 -17.24 37.47 -2.91
C GLU A 190 -16.16 38.45 -2.39
N ALA A 191 -15.04 37.93 -1.89
CA ALA A 191 -13.95 38.73 -1.35
C ALA A 191 -12.95 39.21 -2.44
N LEU A 192 -12.73 38.40 -3.48
CA LEU A 192 -11.76 38.66 -4.54
C LEU A 192 -12.33 38.26 -5.91
N ILE A 193 -12.68 39.27 -6.70
CA ILE A 193 -13.25 39.10 -8.04
C ILE A 193 -12.20 38.51 -8.98
N GLY A 194 -12.59 37.51 -9.79
CA GLY A 194 -11.72 36.90 -10.80
C GLY A 194 -10.68 35.92 -10.24
N THR A 195 -10.90 35.40 -9.03
CA THR A 195 -10.09 34.32 -8.43
C THR A 195 -10.86 33.02 -8.41
N GLU A 196 -10.21 31.96 -8.87
CA GLU A 196 -10.70 30.59 -8.84
C GLU A 196 -9.97 29.80 -7.76
N ILE A 197 -10.63 28.76 -7.25
CA ILE A 197 -10.15 27.94 -6.14
C ILE A 197 -10.20 26.48 -6.51
N PHE A 198 -9.08 25.80 -6.28
CA PHE A 198 -9.00 24.35 -6.27
C PHE A 198 -8.80 23.88 -4.84
N LEU A 199 -9.67 22.96 -4.41
CA LEU A 199 -9.64 22.37 -3.08
C LEU A 199 -9.42 20.87 -3.25
N SER A 200 -8.42 20.33 -2.58
CA SER A 200 -8.19 18.89 -2.46
C SER A 200 -7.93 18.51 -1.01
N LEU A 201 -8.23 17.26 -0.69
CA LEU A 201 -7.87 16.65 0.58
C LEU A 201 -6.49 15.99 0.42
N GLY A 202 -5.54 16.38 1.28
CA GLY A 202 -4.18 15.84 1.26
C GLY A 202 -4.03 14.66 2.21
N GLU A 203 -4.26 14.91 3.50
CA GLU A 203 -4.23 13.86 4.53
C GLU A 203 -5.62 13.74 5.13
N PHE A 204 -6.10 12.51 5.30
CA PHE A 204 -7.36 12.22 6.00
C PHE A 204 -7.07 11.58 7.35
N ARG A 205 -7.96 11.83 8.31
CA ARG A 205 -7.79 11.33 9.68
C ARG A 205 -7.87 9.81 9.77
N SER A 206 -7.07 9.26 10.66
CA SER A 206 -7.19 7.86 11.09
C SER A 206 -8.27 7.71 12.17
N ILE A 207 -9.06 6.65 12.07
CA ILE A 207 -10.12 6.31 13.03
C ILE A 207 -9.68 5.07 13.81
N ASN A 208 -9.75 5.13 15.14
CA ASN A 208 -9.55 3.96 15.98
C ASN A 208 -10.88 3.27 16.23
N ILE A 209 -10.97 2.00 15.83
CA ILE A 209 -12.11 1.13 16.08
C ILE A 209 -11.72 0.05 17.09
N PHE A 210 -12.62 -0.27 18.00
CA PHE A 210 -12.43 -1.35 18.97
C PHE A 210 -13.28 -2.55 18.56
N ILE A 211 -12.63 -3.65 18.24
CA ILE A 211 -13.28 -4.91 17.89
C ILE A 211 -13.34 -5.78 19.15
N LEU A 212 -14.56 -6.12 19.57
CA LEU A 212 -14.86 -6.89 20.78
C LEU A 212 -15.72 -8.12 20.42
N GLY A 213 -15.69 -9.16 21.28
CA GLY A 213 -16.53 -10.35 21.12
C GLY A 213 -15.86 -11.48 20.33
N SER A 214 -16.66 -12.27 19.59
CA SER A 214 -16.19 -13.43 18.81
C SER A 214 -15.57 -13.01 17.47
N ALA A 215 -14.53 -12.19 17.53
CA ALA A 215 -13.68 -11.87 16.39
C ALA A 215 -12.40 -12.72 16.43
N TYR A 216 -11.81 -13.02 15.27
CA TYR A 216 -10.57 -13.79 15.19
C TYR A 216 -9.43 -13.13 15.99
N GLN A 217 -9.33 -11.80 15.91
CA GLN A 217 -8.37 -10.98 16.66
C GLN A 217 -9.11 -9.78 17.26
N PRO A 218 -9.62 -9.88 18.50
CA PRO A 218 -10.17 -8.71 19.18
C PRO A 218 -9.04 -7.74 19.53
N GLY A 219 -9.32 -6.44 19.48
CA GLY A 219 -8.31 -5.43 19.71
C GLY A 219 -8.68 -4.06 19.18
N SER A 220 -7.76 -3.11 19.36
CA SER A 220 -7.87 -1.78 18.76
C SER A 220 -7.23 -1.81 17.38
N TYR A 221 -7.98 -1.37 16.37
CA TYR A 221 -7.50 -1.22 15.00
C TYR A 221 -7.57 0.23 14.58
N THR A 222 -6.51 0.71 13.96
CA THR A 222 -6.51 2.01 13.29
C THR A 222 -6.85 1.77 11.82
N VAL A 223 -7.91 2.40 11.35
CA VAL A 223 -8.39 2.35 9.97
C VAL A 223 -8.40 3.75 9.37
N SER A 224 -8.36 3.83 8.04
CA SER A 224 -8.58 5.10 7.35
C SER A 224 -10.05 5.53 7.46
N SER A 225 -10.33 6.82 7.48
CA SER A 225 -11.69 7.36 7.37
C SER A 225 -12.39 7.03 6.04
N LEU A 226 -11.63 6.56 5.04
CA LEU A 226 -12.12 6.10 3.74
C LEU A 226 -12.40 4.60 3.67
N SER A 227 -12.15 3.84 4.74
CA SER A 227 -12.34 2.38 4.72
C SER A 227 -13.83 2.01 4.65
N THR A 228 -14.17 1.08 3.76
CA THR A 228 -15.50 0.44 3.68
C THR A 228 -15.52 -0.91 4.38
N VAL A 229 -16.68 -1.32 4.89
CA VAL A 229 -16.95 -2.66 5.44
C VAL A 229 -17.38 -3.66 4.37
#